data_AF-A0A285BCD4-F1
#
_entry.id   AF-A0A285BCD4-F1
#
_cell.length_a   1.000
_cell.length_b   1.000
_cell.length_c   1.000
_cell.angle_alpha   90.00
_cell.angle_beta   90.00
_cell.angle_gamma   90.00
#
_symmetry.space_group_name_H-M   'P 1'
#
loop_
_entity.id
_entity.type
_entity.pdbx_description
1 polymer ?
#
loop_
_entity_poly.entity_id
_entity_poly.type
_entity_poly.pdbx_seq_one_letter_code
_entity_poly.pdbx_strand_id
1 'polypeptide(L)' 'MYNMIGGINLDIRRIILDNLKNRSKEEIKGFIQDAVDSKEENAIPGLGIIFEASWEKMNDTEKNNMMDYVMRGIS' A
#
# COMPACT_ATOMS: atom_id res chain seq x y z
N MET A 1 28.11 -0.81 -12.49
CA MET A 1 27.69 -0.05 -11.29
C MET A 1 26.63 -0.85 -10.58
N TYR A 2 26.85 -1.20 -9.31
CA TYR A 2 25.89 -1.94 -8.49
C TYR A 2 24.60 -1.13 -8.32
N ASN A 3 23.45 -1.82 -8.40
CA ASN A 3 22.12 -1.28 -8.15
C ASN A 3 21.99 -0.71 -6.73
N MET A 4 22.29 0.58 -6.52
CA MET A 4 21.98 1.33 -5.28
C MET A 4 20.47 1.50 -5.06
N ILE A 5 19.64 1.23 -6.07
CA ILE A 5 18.20 1.42 -6.06
C ILE A 5 17.44 0.33 -5.27
N GLY A 6 18.04 -0.86 -5.10
CA GLY A 6 17.41 -1.96 -4.38
C GLY A 6 17.40 -1.80 -2.86
N GLY A 7 18.46 -1.22 -2.29
CA GLY A 7 18.59 -1.04 -0.83
C GLY A 7 17.67 0.07 -0.28
N ILE A 8 17.61 1.21 -0.99
CA ILE A 8 16.79 2.37 -0.59
C ILE A 8 15.29 2.00 -0.57
N ASN A 9 14.83 1.18 -1.52
CA ASN A 9 13.43 0.78 -1.61
C ASN A 9 13.01 -0.11 -0.43
N LEU A 10 13.88 -1.04 -0.01
CA LEU A 10 13.64 -1.89 1.17
C LEU A 10 13.56 -1.07 2.46
N ASP A 11 14.40 -0.04 2.61
CA ASP A 11 14.36 0.86 3.78
C ASP A 11 13.07 1.70 3.81
N ILE A 12 12.64 2.23 2.66
CA ILE A 12 11.37 2.97 2.54
C ILE A 12 10.19 2.05 2.88
N ARG A 13 10.15 0.82 2.33
CA ARG A 13 9.13 -0.17 2.66
C ARG A 13 9.05 -0.42 4.17
N ARG A 14 10.20 -0.63 4.81
CA ARG A 14 10.26 -0.87 6.26
C ARG A 14 9.72 0.32 7.04
N ILE A 15 10.15 1.53 6.71
CA ILE A 15 9.71 2.77 7.37
C ILE A 15 8.19 2.95 7.25
N ILE A 16 7.64 2.73 6.05
CA ILE A 16 6.19 2.84 5.83
C ILE A 16 5.44 1.77 6.61
N LEU A 17 5.86 0.50 6.56
CA LEU A 17 5.21 -0.56 7.33
C LEU A 17 5.24 -0.30 8.84
N ASP A 18 6.37 0.14 9.37
CA ASP A 18 6.50 0.45 10.81
C ASP A 18 5.63 1.65 11.21
N ASN A 19 5.50 2.66 10.35
CA ASN A 19 4.59 3.78 10.56
C ASN A 19 3.11 3.40 10.52
N LEU A 20 2.74 2.31 9.84
CA LEU A 20 1.35 1.86 9.67
C LEU A 20 0.93 0.82 10.72
N LYS A 21 1.86 -0.01 11.23
CA LYS A 21 1.56 -1.10 12.18
C LYS A 21 0.85 -0.66 13.47
N ASN A 22 1.08 0.57 13.91
CA ASN A 22 0.51 1.10 15.16
C ASN A 22 -0.72 1.99 14.94
N ARG A 23 -1.22 2.08 13.70
CA ARG A 23 -2.37 2.91 13.37
C ARG A 23 -3.68 2.14 13.52
N SER A 24 -4.70 2.84 13.98
CA SER A 24 -6.09 2.40 13.94
C SER A 24 -6.61 2.27 12.51
N LYS A 25 -7.74 1.59 12.33
CA LYS A 25 -8.40 1.46 11.01
C LYS A 25 -8.78 2.83 10.44
N GLU A 26 -9.20 3.74 11.30
CA GLU A 26 -9.61 5.10 10.97
C GLU A 26 -8.42 5.92 10.44
N GLU A 27 -7.25 5.80 11.06
CA GLU A 27 -6.03 6.47 10.61
C GLU A 27 -5.50 5.91 9.28
N ILE A 28 -5.62 4.59 9.06
CA ILE A 28 -5.27 3.99 7.76
C ILE A 28 -6.23 4.49 6.67
N LYS A 29 -7.53 4.56 6.95
CA LYS A 29 -8.51 5.12 6.02
C LYS A 29 -8.23 6.59 5.70
N GLY A 30 -7.90 7.39 6.70
CA GLY A 30 -7.52 8.80 6.52
C GLY A 30 -6.30 8.94 5.59
N PHE A 31 -5.24 8.16 5.85
CA PHE A 31 -4.06 8.14 4.99
C PHE A 31 -4.39 7.77 3.52
N ILE A 32 -5.25 6.78 3.31
CA ILE A 32 -5.68 6.39 1.95
C ILE A 32 -6.45 7.55 1.29
N GLN A 33 -7.34 8.21 2.02
CA GLN A 33 -8.11 9.34 1.50
C GLN A 33 -7.20 10.51 1.13
N ASP A 34 -6.26 10.87 2.01
CA ASP A 34 -5.28 11.93 1.75
C ASP A 34 -4.41 11.62 0.52
N ALA A 35 -3.98 10.36 0.36
CA ALA A 35 -3.21 9.92 -0.80
C ALA A 35 -4.00 10.03 -2.11
N VAL A 36 -5.30 9.71 -2.08
CA VAL A 36 -6.20 9.83 -3.25
C VAL A 36 -6.48 11.29 -3.59
N ASP A 37 -6.73 12.13 -2.58
CA ASP A 37 -7.13 13.53 -2.78
C ASP A 37 -5.95 14.42 -3.19
N SER A 38 -4.79 14.24 -2.55
CA SER A 38 -3.59 15.06 -2.79
C SER A 38 -2.91 14.76 -4.12
N LYS A 39 -3.04 13.52 -4.63
CA LYS A 39 -2.28 13.00 -5.78
C LYS A 39 -0.75 13.18 -5.64
N GLU A 40 -0.24 13.29 -4.42
CA GLU A 40 1.19 13.43 -4.18
C GLU A 40 1.94 12.14 -4.53
N GLU A 41 3.00 12.25 -5.33
CA GLU A 41 3.81 11.10 -5.78
C GLU A 41 4.42 10.31 -4.60
N ASN A 42 4.66 10.96 -3.46
CA ASN A 42 5.22 10.33 -2.27
C ASN A 42 4.21 9.44 -1.51
N ALA A 43 2.90 9.69 -1.67
CA ALA A 43 1.86 8.91 -1.00
C ALA A 43 1.52 7.61 -1.75
N ILE A 44 1.70 7.61 -3.08
CA ILE A 44 1.43 6.47 -3.96
C ILE A 44 2.22 5.20 -3.56
N PRO A 45 3.54 5.26 -3.27
CA PRO A 45 4.28 4.12 -2.75
C PRO A 45 3.66 3.52 -1.49
N GLY A 46 3.13 4.36 -0.59
CA GLY A 46 2.48 3.93 0.63
C GLY A 46 1.23 3.09 0.38
N LEU A 47 0.41 3.49 -0.61
CA LEU A 47 -0.76 2.71 -1.04
C LEU A 47 -0.35 1.33 -1.58
N GLY A 48 0.70 1.27 -2.40
CA GLY A 48 1.23 0.02 -2.92
C GLY A 48 1.70 -0.94 -1.82
N ILE A 49 2.39 -0.41 -0.80
CA ILE A 49 2.87 -1.19 0.35
C ILE A 49 1.71 -1.71 1.20
N ILE A 50 0.68 -0.89 1.45
CA ILE A 50 -0.54 -1.32 2.17
C ILE A 50 -1.22 -2.45 1.40
N PHE A 51 -1.39 -2.27 0.09
CA PHE A 51 -2.02 -3.27 -0.76
C PHE A 51 -1.26 -4.59 -0.75
N GLU A 52 0.06 -4.56 -0.95
CA GLU A 52 0.92 -5.75 -0.94
C GLU A 52 0.88 -6.49 0.39
N ALA A 53 1.07 -5.77 1.51
CA ALA A 53 1.04 -6.37 2.85
C ALA A 53 -0.34 -7.00 3.17
N SER A 54 -1.42 -6.38 2.68
CA SER A 54 -2.77 -6.94 2.81
C SER A 54 -2.93 -8.18 1.93
N TRP A 55 -2.51 -8.11 0.66
CA TRP A 55 -2.60 -9.18 -0.33
C TRP A 55 -1.87 -10.45 0.10
N GLU A 56 -0.68 -10.32 0.71
CA GLU A 56 0.09 -11.46 1.25
C GLU A 56 -0.64 -12.21 2.38
N LYS A 57 -1.57 -11.55 3.08
CA LYS A 57 -2.36 -12.13 4.17
C LYS A 57 -3.72 -12.67 3.74
N MET A 58 -4.16 -12.33 2.54
CA MET A 58 -5.44 -12.78 1.99
C MET A 58 -5.39 -14.24 1.53
N ASN A 59 -6.44 -14.98 1.85
CA ASN A 59 -6.73 -16.27 1.21
C ASN A 59 -7.30 -16.08 -0.22
N ASP A 60 -7.49 -17.18 -0.94
CA ASP A 60 -7.94 -17.13 -2.35
C ASP A 60 -9.32 -16.49 -2.53
N THR A 61 -10.24 -16.69 -1.57
CA THR A 61 -11.57 -16.07 -1.62
C THR A 61 -11.48 -14.57 -1.42
N GLU A 62 -10.67 -14.10 -0.47
CA GLU A 62 -10.44 -12.68 -0.22
C GLU A 62 -9.76 -12.00 -1.40
N LYS A 63 -8.79 -12.67 -2.04
CA LYS A 63 -8.14 -12.19 -3.27
C LYS A 63 -9.11 -12.07 -4.43
N ASN A 64 -9.97 -13.05 -4.65
CA ASN A 64 -10.99 -12.99 -5.70
C ASN A 64 -11.95 -11.80 -5.47
N ASN A 65 -12.45 -11.63 -4.25
CA ASN A 65 -13.30 -10.48 -3.90
C ASN A 65 -12.56 -9.14 -4.09
N MET A 66 -11.27 -9.08 -3.73
CA MET A 66 -10.44 -7.90 -3.97
C MET A 66 -10.31 -7.59 -5.46
N MET A 67 -10.12 -8.61 -6.30
CA MET A 67 -10.04 -8.43 -7.75
C MET A 67 -11.34 -7.85 -8.33
N ASP A 68 -12.51 -8.21 -7.81
CA ASP A 68 -13.77 -7.61 -8.23
C ASP A 68 -13.79 -6.08 -7.96
N TYR A 69 -13.27 -5.64 -6.82
CA TYR A 69 -13.15 -4.21 -6.51
C TYR A 69 -12.12 -3.51 -7.39
N VAL A 70 -10.96 -4.14 -7.61
CA VAL A 70 -9.90 -3.60 -8.48
C VAL A 70 -10.43 -3.43 -9.90
N MET A 71 -11.04 -4.47 -10.47
CA MET A 71 -11.60 -4.43 -11.82
C MET A 71 -12.65 -3.33 -11.97
N ARG A 72 -13.50 -3.11 -10.96
CA ARG A 72 -14.47 -2.01 -10.96
C ARG A 72 -13.82 -0.62 -11.04
N GLY A 73 -12.62 -0.45 -10.47
CA GLY A 73 -11.92 0.83 -10.46
C GLY A 73 -11.13 1.14 -11.73
N ILE A 74 -10.76 0.12 -12.51
CA ILE A 74 -9.92 0.26 -13.72
C ILE A 74 -10.65 -0.02 -15.04
N SER A 75 -11.86 -0.57 -14.99
CA SER A 75 -12.73 -0.77 -16.16
C SER A 75 -13.53 0.48 -16.45
#